data_AF-A0A2J6WFL8-F1
#
_entry.id   AF-A0A2J6WFL8-F1
#
_cell.length_a   1.000
_cell.length_b   1.000
_cell.length_c   1.000
_cell.angle_alpha   90.00
_cell.angle_beta   90.00
_cell.angle_gamma   90.00
#
_symmetry.space_group_name_H-M   'P 1'
#
loop_
_entity.id
_entity.type
_entity.pdbx_description
1 polymer ?
#
loop_
_entity_poly.entity_id
_entity_poly.type
_entity_poly.pdbx_seq_one_letter_code
_entity_poly.pdbx_strand_id
1 'polypeptide(L)'
;MRGCEIVEIKDNLKRNFFRNFFYLIIGKIVPIEPLHLDLEKFERVFILSQIWAGNIPFLMRSFLFKNKDALINKEVVFVSSSRFGERNKSFVIKLNKIPGNLVKKALFIKENNVSSGRYKESLENFLNSL
;
A
#
# COMPACT_ATOMS: atom_id res chain seq x y z
N MET A 1 24.73 2.18 -3.09
CA MET A 1 23.47 1.41 -3.08
C MET A 1 22.53 2.09 -2.09
N ARG A 2 21.34 2.52 -2.51
CA ARG A 2 20.33 2.98 -1.55
C ARG A 2 19.84 1.74 -0.80
N GLY A 3 20.13 1.65 0.50
CA GLY A 3 19.65 0.54 1.33
C GLY A 3 18.12 0.55 1.33
N CYS A 4 17.50 -0.59 1.03
CA CYS A 4 16.06 -0.76 1.05
C CYS A 4 15.74 -1.95 1.93
N GLU A 5 14.87 -1.75 2.91
CA GLU A 5 14.39 -2.83 3.78
C GLU A 5 12.97 -3.19 3.36
N ILE A 6 12.75 -4.46 3.04
CA ILE A 6 11.46 -4.98 2.59
C ILE A 6 10.84 -5.78 3.72
N VAL A 7 9.61 -5.40 4.10
CA VAL A 7 8.81 -6.12 5.09
C VAL A 7 7.47 -6.48 4.50
N GLU A 8 7.09 -7.73 4.71
CA GLU A 8 5.76 -8.23 4.42
C GLU A 8 4.86 -8.03 5.66
N ILE A 9 3.69 -7.40 5.48
CA ILE A 9 2.71 -7.25 6.55
C ILE A 9 1.89 -8.55 6.62
N LYS A 10 2.09 -9.31 7.70
CA LYS A 10 1.41 -10.59 7.93
C LYS A 10 0.23 -10.47 8.88
N ASP A 11 -0.67 -11.43 8.72
CA ASP A 11 -1.89 -11.59 9.50
C ASP A 11 -1.72 -12.72 10.51
N ASN A 12 -2.14 -12.50 11.76
CA ASN A 12 -2.02 -13.49 12.83
C ASN A 12 -3.12 -14.56 12.80
N LEU A 13 -4.06 -14.49 11.85
CA LEU A 13 -5.27 -15.33 11.85
C LEU A 13 -5.36 -16.23 10.61
N LYS A 14 -5.77 -17.50 10.80
CA LYS A 14 -6.33 -18.32 9.71
C LYS A 14 -7.67 -17.72 9.29
N ARG A 15 -7.80 -17.28 8.04
CA ARG A 15 -9.00 -16.61 7.53
C ARG A 15 -9.57 -17.30 6.30
N ASN A 16 -10.90 -17.35 6.24
CA ASN A 16 -11.65 -17.78 5.07
C ASN A 16 -12.05 -16.55 4.22
N PHE A 17 -12.31 -16.79 2.93
CA PHE A 17 -12.59 -15.74 1.94
C PHE A 17 -13.74 -14.80 2.36
N PHE A 18 -14.84 -15.35 2.87
CA PHE A 18 -16.02 -14.58 3.27
C PHE A 18 -15.73 -13.60 4.40
N ARG A 19 -14.96 -14.02 5.41
CA ARG A 19 -14.58 -13.13 6.52
C ARG A 19 -13.69 -11.99 6.05
N ASN A 20 -12.78 -12.25 5.11
CA ASN A 20 -11.94 -11.22 4.52
C ASN A 20 -12.76 -10.19 3.71
N PHE A 21 -13.72 -10.67 2.92
CA PHE A 21 -14.63 -9.79 2.19
C PHE A 21 -15.48 -8.92 3.14
N PHE A 22 -16.04 -9.53 4.20
CA PHE A 22 -16.79 -8.78 5.20
C PHE A 22 -15.93 -7.70 5.86
N TYR A 23 -14.70 -8.03 6.30
CA TYR A 23 -13.80 -7.07 6.95
C TYR A 23 -13.34 -5.92 6.04
N LEU A 24 -13.20 -6.21 4.75
CA LEU A 24 -12.94 -5.20 3.73
C LEU A 24 -14.09 -4.17 3.70
N ILE A 25 -15.34 -4.64 3.66
CA ILE A 25 -16.57 -3.83 3.61
C ILE A 25 -16.73 -3.00 4.89
N ILE A 26 -16.67 -3.63 6.07
CA ILE A 26 -16.98 -2.96 7.34
C ILE A 26 -15.86 -2.07 7.88
N GLY A 27 -14.79 -1.82 7.12
CA GLY A 27 -13.75 -0.91 7.61
C GLY A 27 -12.86 -1.51 8.71
N LYS A 28 -12.94 -2.81 9.01
CA LYS A 28 -12.33 -3.38 10.22
C LYS A 28 -10.81 -3.22 10.26
N ILE A 29 -10.31 -2.75 11.40
CA ILE A 29 -8.90 -2.81 11.79
C ILE A 29 -8.68 -4.16 12.49
N VAL A 30 -7.63 -4.86 12.07
CA VAL A 30 -7.32 -6.20 12.56
C VAL A 30 -5.95 -6.26 13.22
N PRO A 31 -5.70 -7.24 14.10
CA PRO A 31 -4.35 -7.56 14.53
C PRO A 31 -3.48 -7.91 13.30
N ILE A 32 -2.26 -7.38 13.31
CA ILE A 32 -1.18 -7.68 12.36
C ILE A 32 0.07 -7.93 13.19
N GLU A 33 1.01 -8.71 12.66
CA GLU A 33 2.31 -8.91 13.30
C GLU A 33 2.99 -7.55 13.54
N PRO A 34 3.61 -7.33 14.70
CA PRO A 34 4.40 -6.12 14.93
C PRO A 34 5.55 -6.06 13.92
N LEU A 35 5.85 -4.86 13.44
CA LEU A 35 6.99 -4.65 12.57
C LEU A 35 8.27 -4.83 13.39
N HIS A 36 9.21 -5.59 12.86
CA HIS A 36 10.56 -5.69 13.44
C HIS A 36 11.44 -4.47 13.10
N LEU A 37 10.94 -3.58 12.24
CA LEU A 37 11.65 -2.39 11.79
C LEU A 37 11.15 -1.14 12.51
N ASP A 38 12.11 -0.27 12.79
CA ASP A 38 11.85 1.07 13.28
C ASP A 38 11.61 2.01 12.09
N LEU A 39 10.34 2.35 11.85
CA LEU A 39 9.92 3.22 10.76
C LEU A 39 10.52 4.63 10.85
N GLU A 40 10.96 5.06 12.05
CA GLU A 40 11.54 6.39 12.23
C GLU A 40 12.86 6.57 11.47
N LYS A 41 13.58 5.47 11.20
CA LYS A 41 14.87 5.48 10.49
C LYS A 41 14.75 5.77 9.00
N PHE A 42 13.55 5.70 8.44
CA PHE A 42 13.33 5.88 7.02
C PHE A 42 12.76 7.27 6.75
N GLU A 43 13.21 7.92 5.68
CA GLU A 43 12.61 9.16 5.18
C GLU A 43 11.40 8.88 4.27
N ARG A 44 11.47 7.77 3.53
CA ARG A 44 10.51 7.37 2.50
C ARG A 44 10.01 5.96 2.76
N VAL A 45 8.70 5.76 2.64
CA VAL A 45 8.04 4.47 2.84
C VAL A 45 7.26 4.10 1.59
N PHE A 46 7.62 2.98 0.97
CA PHE A 46 6.86 2.42 -0.15
C PHE A 46 5.84 1.41 0.35
N ILE A 47 4.56 1.64 0.03
CA ILE A 47 3.49 0.69 0.30
C ILE A 47 3.10 0.03 -1.01
N LEU A 48 3.42 -1.26 -1.10
CA LEU A 48 3.09 -2.11 -2.25
C LEU A 48 1.82 -2.90 -1.93
N SER A 49 0.73 -2.66 -2.67
CA SER A 49 -0.48 -3.47 -2.48
C SER A 49 -1.33 -3.51 -3.72
N GLN A 50 -1.92 -4.67 -4.00
CA GLN A 50 -3.02 -4.78 -4.94
C GLN A 50 -4.27 -4.03 -4.44
N ILE A 51 -5.09 -3.56 -5.38
CA ILE A 51 -6.40 -2.97 -5.08
C ILE A 51 -7.46 -4.02 -5.37
N TRP A 52 -8.32 -4.28 -4.38
CA TRP A 52 -9.36 -5.29 -4.50
C TRP A 52 -10.73 -4.67 -4.32
N ALA A 53 -11.61 -4.85 -5.31
CA ALA A 53 -12.97 -4.30 -5.35
C ALA A 53 -13.06 -2.80 -5.02
N GLY A 54 -12.03 -2.02 -5.35
CA GLY A 54 -11.97 -0.58 -5.07
C GLY A 54 -11.90 -0.21 -3.59
N ASN A 55 -11.57 -1.16 -2.71
CA ASN A 55 -11.45 -1.00 -1.27
C ASN A 55 -10.03 -1.23 -0.78
N ILE A 56 -9.69 -0.56 0.31
CA ILE A 56 -8.36 -0.64 0.94
C ILE A 56 -8.25 -2.02 1.60
N PRO A 57 -7.23 -2.82 1.25
CA PRO A 57 -7.01 -4.11 1.92
C PRO A 57 -6.91 -3.94 3.43
N PHE A 58 -7.55 -4.83 4.18
CA PHE A 58 -7.67 -4.69 5.63
C PHE A 58 -6.30 -4.71 6.35
N LEU A 59 -5.29 -5.42 5.81
CA LEU A 59 -3.93 -5.41 6.34
C LEU A 59 -3.27 -4.04 6.16
N MET A 60 -3.36 -3.48 4.96
CA MET A 60 -2.88 -2.13 4.67
C MET A 60 -3.56 -1.09 5.56
N ARG A 61 -4.90 -1.18 5.72
CA ARG A 61 -5.65 -0.32 6.63
C ARG A 61 -5.13 -0.42 8.07
N SER A 62 -4.89 -1.63 8.55
CA SER A 62 -4.42 -1.88 9.91
C SER A 62 -3.00 -1.37 10.13
N PHE A 63 -2.11 -1.57 9.14
CA PHE A 63 -0.76 -1.02 9.16
C PHE A 63 -0.78 0.50 9.21
N LEU A 64 -1.54 1.14 8.33
CA LEU A 64 -1.64 2.59 8.27
C LEU A 64 -2.18 3.19 9.57
N PHE A 65 -3.20 2.56 10.15
CA PHE A 65 -3.77 3.03 11.40
C PHE A 65 -2.81 2.88 12.58
N LYS A 66 -2.16 1.72 12.71
CA LYS A 66 -1.25 1.43 13.83
C LYS A 66 0.05 2.24 13.79
N ASN A 67 0.52 2.58 12.59
CA ASN A 67 1.79 3.29 12.40
C ASN A 67 1.59 4.75 11.96
N LYS A 68 0.38 5.29 12.09
CA LYS A 68 0.04 6.63 11.57
C LYS A 68 1.01 7.72 12.06
N ASP A 69 1.42 7.65 13.33
CA ASP A 69 2.21 8.68 13.98
C ASP A 69 3.66 8.63 13.46
N ALA A 70 4.21 7.42 13.31
CA ALA A 70 5.53 7.22 12.70
C ALA A 70 5.58 7.57 11.21
N LEU A 71 4.43 7.58 10.53
CA LEU A 71 4.32 7.88 9.09
C LEU A 71 4.04 9.36 8.79
N ILE A 72 3.66 10.18 9.77
CA ILE A 72 3.12 11.53 9.53
C ILE A 72 4.11 12.47 8.82
N ASN A 73 5.40 12.31 9.11
CA ASN A 73 6.48 13.12 8.56
C ASN A 73 7.29 12.39 7.48
N LYS A 74 6.77 11.27 6.95
CA LYS A 74 7.46 10.44 5.97
C LYS A 74 6.93 10.69 4.56
N GLU A 75 7.77 10.52 3.54
CA GLU A 75 7.32 10.46 2.16
C GLU A 75 6.70 9.08 1.89
N VAL A 76 5.38 8.97 2.08
CA VAL A 76 4.67 7.72 1.80
C VAL A 76 4.29 7.65 0.32
N VAL A 77 4.81 6.61 -0.35
CA VAL A 77 4.61 6.34 -1.77
C VAL A 77 3.79 5.07 -1.92
N PHE A 78 2.69 5.13 -2.66
CA PHE A 78 1.84 3.96 -2.91
C PHE A 78 2.11 3.37 -4.30
N VAL A 79 2.28 2.05 -4.39
CA VAL A 79 2.40 1.37 -5.68
C VAL A 79 1.42 0.21 -5.73
N SER A 80 0.67 0.15 -6.82
CA SER A 80 -0.30 -0.91 -7.03
C SER A 80 -0.26 -1.45 -8.45
N SER A 81 -0.38 -2.76 -8.58
CA SER A 81 -0.71 -3.43 -9.83
C SER A 81 -2.16 -3.89 -9.80
N SER A 82 -2.88 -3.67 -10.90
CA SER A 82 -4.27 -4.13 -11.05
C SER A 82 -4.70 -4.18 -12.51
N ARG A 83 -5.78 -4.89 -12.82
CA ARG A 83 -6.39 -4.88 -14.16
C ARG A 83 -6.72 -3.48 -14.68
N PHE A 84 -7.04 -2.54 -13.79
CA PHE A 84 -7.53 -1.21 -14.15
C PHE A 84 -6.43 -0.13 -14.24
N GLY A 85 -5.25 -0.36 -13.67
CA GLY A 85 -4.13 0.59 -13.64
C GLY A 85 -4.56 1.97 -13.16
N GLU A 86 -4.21 3.03 -13.90
CA GLU A 86 -4.50 4.43 -13.58
C GLU A 86 -5.98 4.78 -13.36
N ARG A 87 -6.93 3.94 -13.79
CA ARG A 87 -8.35 4.13 -13.44
C ARG A 87 -8.61 4.01 -11.93
N ASN A 88 -7.66 3.48 -11.17
CA ASN A 88 -7.71 3.40 -9.72
C ASN A 88 -7.17 4.64 -9.00
N LYS A 89 -6.79 5.73 -9.68
CA LYS A 89 -6.26 6.96 -9.03
C LYS A 89 -7.11 7.47 -7.86
N SER A 90 -8.43 7.38 -7.96
CA SER A 90 -9.37 7.77 -6.89
C SER A 90 -9.21 6.95 -5.59
N PHE A 91 -8.54 5.80 -5.65
CA PHE A 91 -8.18 5.00 -4.48
C PHE A 91 -7.28 5.77 -3.51
N VAL A 92 -6.37 6.63 -4.00
CA VAL A 92 -5.50 7.45 -3.13
C VAL A 92 -6.31 8.42 -2.29
N ILE A 93 -7.41 8.96 -2.84
CA ILE A 93 -8.34 9.81 -2.07
C ILE A 93 -8.95 9.02 -0.91
N LYS A 94 -9.38 7.77 -1.15
CA LYS A 94 -9.89 6.91 -0.06
C LYS A 94 -8.79 6.59 0.95
N LEU A 95 -7.57 6.31 0.47
CA LEU A 95 -6.43 5.95 1.29
C LEU A 95 -6.03 7.06 2.26
N ASN A 96 -6.00 8.29 1.76
CA ASN A 96 -5.66 9.49 2.51
C ASN A 96 -6.70 9.89 3.56
N LYS A 97 -7.90 9.29 3.55
CA LYS A 97 -8.90 9.45 4.63
C LYS A 97 -8.56 8.64 5.88
N ILE A 98 -7.78 7.55 5.77
CA ILE A 98 -7.56 6.62 6.89
C ILE A 98 -6.42 7.11 7.80
N PRO A 99 -5.47 7.89 7.27
CA PRO A 99 -4.66 8.80 8.08
C PRO A 99 -4.32 10.09 7.30
N GLY A 100 -4.90 11.22 7.72
CA GLY A 100 -4.64 12.62 7.30
C GLY A 100 -3.67 12.91 6.14
N ASN A 101 -3.96 12.45 4.92
CA ASN A 101 -3.15 12.71 3.71
C ASN A 101 -1.69 12.20 3.75
N LEU A 102 -1.47 10.97 4.21
CA LEU A 102 -0.13 10.35 4.22
C LEU A 102 0.47 10.15 2.81
N VAL A 103 -0.29 9.60 1.86
CA VAL A 103 0.25 9.21 0.56
C VAL A 103 0.44 10.45 -0.32
N LYS A 104 1.71 10.73 -0.66
CA LYS A 104 2.12 11.90 -1.46
C LYS A 104 2.20 11.60 -2.95
N LYS A 105 2.71 10.41 -3.29
CA LYS A 105 2.90 9.97 -4.68
C LYS A 105 2.35 8.56 -4.84
N ALA A 106 1.82 8.26 -6.02
CA ALA A 106 1.29 6.93 -6.31
C ALA A 106 1.57 6.51 -7.75
N LEU A 107 1.84 5.21 -7.94
CA LEU A 107 2.02 4.57 -9.24
C LEU A 107 1.01 3.43 -9.40
N PHE A 108 0.27 3.43 -10.52
CA PHE A 108 -0.71 2.39 -10.83
C PHE A 108 -0.36 1.66 -12.12
N ILE A 109 0.15 0.46 -11.98
CA ILE A 109 0.57 -0.37 -13.11
C ILE A 109 -0.60 -1.27 -13.53
N LYS A 110 -0.86 -1.35 -14.84
CA LYS A 110 -1.79 -2.36 -15.36
C LYS A 110 -1.17 -3.75 -15.24
N GLU A 111 -1.95 -4.72 -14.80
CA GLU A 111 -1.52 -6.13 -14.67
C GLU A 111 -0.88 -6.65 -15.97
N ASN A 112 -1.48 -6.39 -17.13
CA ASN A 112 -0.92 -6.80 -18.43
C ASN A 112 0.46 -6.19 -18.71
N ASN A 113 0.80 -5.03 -18.13
CA ASN A 113 2.13 -4.43 -18.26
C ASN A 113 3.14 -5.10 -17.34
N VAL A 114 2.70 -5.63 -16.20
CA VAL A 114 3.55 -6.47 -15.33
C VAL A 114 3.89 -7.75 -16.07
N SER A 115 2.88 -8.48 -16.54
CA SER A 115 3.06 -9.77 -17.23
C SER A 115 3.87 -9.65 -18.52
N SER A 116 3.78 -8.52 -19.23
CA SER A 116 4.55 -8.28 -20.46
C SER A 116 5.89 -7.58 -20.22
N GLY A 117 6.28 -7.29 -18.97
CA GLY A 117 7.51 -6.55 -18.65
C GLY A 117 7.53 -5.05 -18.99
N ARG A 118 6.45 -4.51 -19.60
CA ARG A 118 6.33 -3.10 -20.00
C ARG A 118 6.23 -2.12 -18.82
N TYR A 119 6.07 -2.64 -17.60
CA TYR A 119 6.03 -1.81 -16.40
C TYR A 119 7.37 -1.13 -16.08
N LYS A 120 8.51 -1.65 -16.58
CA LYS A 120 9.85 -1.18 -16.21
C LYS A 120 10.06 0.29 -16.50
N GLU A 121 9.73 0.74 -17.72
CA GLU A 121 9.85 2.13 -18.13
C GLU A 121 8.98 3.06 -17.27
N SER A 122 7.73 2.66 -17.00
CA SER A 122 6.84 3.42 -16.12
C SER A 122 7.37 3.52 -14.69
N LEU A 123 7.95 2.42 -14.18
CA LEU A 123 8.55 2.38 -12.84
C LEU A 123 9.80 3.24 -12.76
N GLU A 124 10.69 3.17 -13.75
CA GLU A 124 11.92 4.00 -13.81
C GLU A 124 11.58 5.48 -13.89
N ASN A 125 10.66 5.88 -14.78
CA ASN A 125 10.19 7.25 -14.88
C ASN A 125 9.58 7.76 -13.57
N PHE A 126 8.80 6.90 -12.90
CA PHE A 126 8.23 7.23 -11.61
C PHE A 126 9.32 7.42 -10.55
N LEU A 127 10.25 6.47 -10.41
CA LEU A 127 11.33 6.52 -9.43
C LEU A 127 12.26 7.73 -9.63
N ASN A 128 12.49 8.14 -10.88
CA ASN A 128 13.28 9.33 -11.21
C ASN A 128 12.57 10.64 -10.85
N SER A 129 11.23 10.61 -10.73
CA SER A 129 10.43 11.75 -10.27
C SER A 129 10.27 11.84 -8.74
N LEU A 130 10.83 10.87 -8.00
CA LEU A 130 10.70 10.77 -6.54
C LEU A 130 11.72 11.61 -5.78
#